data_AF-A0A7X5CYU9-F1
#
_entry.id   AF-A0A7X5CYU9-F1
#
_cell.length_a   1.000
_cell.length_b   1.000
_cell.length_c   1.000
_cell.angle_alpha   90.00
_cell.angle_beta   90.00
_cell.angle_gamma   90.00
#
_symmetry.space_group_name_H-M   'P 1'
#
loop_
_entity.id
_entity.type
_entity.pdbx_description
1 polymer ?
#
loop_
_entity_poly.entity_id
_entity_poly.type
_entity_poly.pdbx_seq_one_letter_code
_entity_poly.pdbx_strand_id
1 'polypeptide(L)'
;MEGYTIRCGGHNYVTLEWNGKFIFCLDNDMHYAEEIIYNTEKRTGISFQDIPIKGRKDDFQGLRFFNGGWKRDFWNNFPSKKEIEGYMKTKHGIVR
;
A
#
# COMPACT_ATOMS: atom_id res chain seq x y z
N MET A 1 -5.12 18.82 10.31
CA MET A 1 -3.91 18.33 9.63
C MET A 1 -4.05 18.68 8.17
N GLU A 2 -3.13 19.47 7.63
CA GLU A 2 -2.99 19.60 6.19
C GLU A 2 -2.04 18.51 5.69
N GLY A 3 -2.35 17.88 4.56
CA GLY A 3 -1.52 16.87 3.92
C GLY A 3 -2.25 15.57 3.61
N TYR A 4 -1.46 14.60 3.18
CA TYR A 4 -1.91 13.25 2.87
C TYR A 4 -2.21 12.45 4.14
N THR A 5 -3.22 11.58 4.06
CA THR A 5 -3.46 10.53 5.04
C THR A 5 -3.83 9.24 4.32
N ILE A 6 -3.50 8.09 4.92
CA ILE A 6 -3.95 6.78 4.46
C ILE A 6 -4.89 6.14 5.48
N ARG A 7 -5.85 5.36 5.00
CA ARG A 7 -6.68 4.49 5.84
C ARG A 7 -6.85 3.13 5.18
N CYS A 8 -6.93 2.07 5.97
CA CYS A 8 -7.32 0.76 5.48
C CYS A 8 -8.74 0.45 5.98
N GLY A 9 -9.70 0.32 5.07
CA GLY A 9 -11.08 -0.03 5.40
C GLY A 9 -11.30 -1.54 5.30
N GLY A 10 -11.82 -2.16 6.37
CA GLY A 10 -12.23 -3.57 6.36
C GLY A 10 -11.12 -4.55 6.01
N HIS A 11 -9.86 -4.20 6.29
CA HIS A 11 -8.66 -4.98 5.95
C HIS A 11 -8.42 -5.21 4.44
N ASN A 12 -9.19 -4.52 3.57
CA ASN A 12 -9.14 -4.72 2.11
C ASN A 12 -8.88 -3.44 1.31
N TYR A 13 -9.33 -2.28 1.80
CA TYR A 13 -9.38 -1.06 1.00
C TYR A 13 -8.40 0.00 1.50
N VAL A 14 -7.28 0.17 0.81
CA VAL A 14 -6.32 1.24 1.14
C VAL A 14 -6.70 2.51 0.39
N THR A 15 -7.17 3.50 1.15
CA THR A 15 -7.61 4.81 0.63
C THR A 15 -6.57 5.88 0.93
N LEU A 16 -6.25 6.69 -0.07
CA LEU A 16 -5.46 7.92 0.07
C LEU A 16 -6.40 9.13 0.07
N GLU A 17 -6.21 10.02 1.05
CA GLU A 17 -6.94 11.28 1.19
C GLU A 17 -5.96 12.47 1.26
N TRP A 18 -6.38 13.67 0.81
CA TRP A 18 -5.71 14.95 1.05
C TRP A 18 -6.66 15.89 1.77
N ASN A 19 -6.29 16.37 2.97
CA ASN A 19 -7.15 17.20 3.81
C ASN A 19 -8.56 16.60 4.00
N GLY A 20 -8.64 15.28 4.16
CA GLY A 20 -9.89 14.52 4.30
C GLY A 20 -10.70 14.35 3.02
N LYS A 21 -10.23 14.86 1.87
CA LYS A 21 -10.83 14.64 0.55
C LYS A 21 -10.24 13.39 -0.10
N PHE A 22 -11.11 12.52 -0.60
CA PHE A 22 -10.73 11.31 -1.33
C PHE A 22 -9.85 11.62 -2.54
N ILE A 23 -8.81 10.81 -2.77
CA ILE A 23 -7.98 10.84 -3.98
C ILE A 23 -8.15 9.55 -4.77
N PHE A 24 -7.87 8.41 -4.15
CA PHE A 24 -8.11 7.09 -4.72
C PHE A 24 -8.28 6.04 -3.60
N CYS A 25 -8.79 4.87 -3.96
CA CYS A 25 -8.80 3.67 -3.15
C CYS A 25 -8.37 2.47 -3.99
N LEU A 26 -7.51 1.62 -3.43
CA LEU A 26 -7.06 0.37 -4.05
C LEU A 26 -7.55 -0.82 -3.22
N ASP A 27 -8.07 -1.82 -3.93
CA ASP A 27 -8.59 -3.06 -3.38
C ASP A 27 -7.50 -4.14 -3.35
N ASN A 28 -7.30 -4.75 -2.19
CA ASN A 28 -6.34 -5.82 -1.95
C ASN A 28 -6.64 -7.13 -2.71
N ASP A 29 -7.90 -7.36 -3.13
CA ASP A 29 -8.23 -8.51 -3.98
C ASP A 29 -7.65 -8.35 -5.39
N MET A 30 -7.61 -7.10 -5.88
CA MET A 30 -7.15 -6.74 -7.22
C MET A 30 -5.67 -6.31 -7.26
N HIS A 31 -5.13 -5.83 -6.14
CA HIS A 31 -3.78 -5.28 -6.05
C HIS A 31 -3.03 -5.91 -4.87
N TYR A 32 -1.81 -6.38 -5.11
CA TYR A 32 -0.93 -6.78 -4.01
C TYR A 32 -0.45 -5.55 -3.21
N ALA A 33 -0.08 -5.76 -1.95
CA ALA A 33 0.46 -4.74 -1.07
C ALA A 33 1.59 -3.92 -1.73
N GLU A 34 2.48 -4.58 -2.46
CA GLU A 34 3.58 -3.95 -3.21
C GLU A 34 3.07 -2.89 -4.20
N GLU A 35 1.97 -3.16 -4.89
CA GLU A 35 1.36 -2.23 -5.84
C GLU A 35 0.69 -1.06 -5.15
N ILE A 36 -0.04 -1.35 -4.08
CA ILE A 36 -0.73 -0.35 -3.28
C ILE A 36 0.28 0.66 -2.73
N ILE A 37 1.39 0.15 -2.18
CA ILE A 37 2.50 0.95 -1.70
C ILE A 37 3.08 1.77 -2.85
N TYR A 38 3.46 1.14 -3.96
CA TYR A 38 4.04 1.83 -5.12
C TYR A 38 3.16 2.98 -5.64
N ASN A 39 1.87 2.74 -5.86
CA ASN A 39 0.95 3.73 -6.42
C ASN A 39 0.72 4.90 -5.44
N THR A 40 0.69 4.60 -4.14
CA THR A 40 0.57 5.63 -3.10
C THR A 40 1.81 6.49 -3.06
N GLU A 41 3.01 5.91 -2.96
CA GLU A 41 4.26 6.66 -2.92
C GLU A 41 4.50 7.45 -4.21
N LYS A 42 4.15 6.88 -5.37
CA LYS A 42 4.22 7.57 -6.67
C LYS A 42 3.30 8.79 -6.72
N ARG A 43 2.12 8.71 -6.09
CA ARG A 43 1.15 9.82 -6.06
C ARG A 43 1.58 10.91 -5.09
N THR A 44 2.15 10.55 -3.95
CA THR A 44 2.44 11.50 -2.86
C THR A 44 3.87 12.05 -2.89
N GLY A 45 4.82 11.27 -3.44
CA GLY A 45 6.26 11.53 -3.28
C GLY A 45 6.79 11.22 -1.87
N ILE A 46 5.98 10.59 -1.01
CA ILE A 46 6.27 10.31 0.40
C ILE A 46 6.36 8.79 0.58
N SER A 47 7.29 8.32 1.43
CA SER A 47 7.32 6.91 1.84
C SER A 47 6.00 6.49 2.46
N PHE A 48 5.48 5.33 2.09
CA PHE A 48 4.18 4.87 2.60
C PHE A 48 4.14 4.80 4.13
N GLN A 49 5.26 4.41 4.75
CA GLN A 49 5.40 4.30 6.20
C GLN A 49 5.41 5.65 6.92
N ASP A 50 5.65 6.74 6.19
CA ASP A 50 5.70 8.11 6.73
C ASP A 50 4.37 8.86 6.54
N ILE A 51 3.42 8.30 5.77
CA ILE A 51 2.11 8.92 5.58
C ILE A 51 1.25 8.68 6.84
N PRO A 52 0.68 9.73 7.46
CA PRO A 52 -0.16 9.57 8.64
C PRO A 52 -1.35 8.64 8.41
N ILE A 53 -1.57 7.73 9.35
CA ILE A 53 -2.69 6.78 9.34
C ILE A 53 -3.92 7.44 9.97
N LYS A 54 -5.04 7.42 9.25
CA LYS A 54 -6.37 7.76 9.75
C LYS A 54 -7.12 6.47 10.05
N GLY A 55 -7.21 6.09 11.33
CA GLY A 55 -7.75 4.80 11.75
C GLY A 55 -6.73 4.01 12.56
N ARG A 56 -6.76 2.68 12.50
CA ARG A 56 -5.82 1.83 13.24
C ARG A 56 -4.75 1.28 12.32
N LYS A 57 -3.53 1.22 12.83
CA LYS A 57 -2.40 0.59 12.13
C LYS A 57 -2.69 -0.88 11.82
N ASP A 58 -3.39 -1.57 12.71
CA ASP A 58 -3.76 -2.99 12.56
C ASP A 58 -4.77 -3.23 11.44
N ASP A 59 -5.46 -2.20 10.95
CA ASP A 59 -6.39 -2.33 9.82
C ASP A 59 -5.66 -2.75 8.52
N PHE A 60 -4.34 -2.59 8.45
CA PHE A 60 -3.52 -3.02 7.31
C PHE A 60 -3.06 -4.48 7.42
N GLN A 61 -3.33 -5.16 8.54
CA GLN A 61 -3.07 -6.59 8.65
C GLN A 61 -4.06 -7.37 7.79
N GLY A 62 -3.57 -8.42 7.11
CA GLY A 62 -4.35 -9.22 6.16
C GLY A 62 -4.26 -8.76 4.70
N LEU A 63 -3.52 -7.69 4.40
CA LEU A 63 -3.22 -7.34 3.01
C LEU A 63 -2.37 -8.45 2.34
N ARG A 64 -2.68 -8.76 1.09
CA ARG A 64 -2.06 -9.83 0.32
C ARG A 64 -0.78 -9.32 -0.31
N PHE A 65 0.32 -9.98 0.01
CA PHE A 65 1.61 -9.75 -0.62
C PHE A 65 1.81 -10.65 -1.83
N PHE A 66 2.50 -10.14 -2.84
CA PHE A 66 2.97 -10.98 -3.95
C PHE A 66 3.97 -12.01 -3.43
N ASN A 67 4.93 -11.57 -2.61
CA ASN A 67 5.85 -12.45 -1.89
C ASN A 67 5.39 -12.60 -0.42
N GLY A 68 4.72 -13.71 -0.10
CA GLY A 68 4.28 -14.03 1.27
C GLY A 68 2.77 -14.20 1.45
N GLY A 69 1.97 -13.90 0.42
CA GLY A 69 0.53 -14.13 0.42
C GLY A 69 -0.18 -13.39 1.56
N TRP A 70 -1.17 -14.06 2.17
CA TRP A 70 -2.06 -13.48 3.19
C TRP A 70 -1.52 -13.52 4.63
N LYS A 71 -0.41 -14.25 4.88
CA LYS A 71 0.07 -14.54 6.25
C LYS A 71 1.19 -13.59 6.71
N ARG A 72 1.64 -12.70 5.83
CA ARG A 72 2.74 -11.79 6.12
C ARG A 72 2.24 -10.60 6.93
N ASP A 73 2.90 -10.33 8.06
CA ASP A 73 2.65 -9.12 8.85
C ASP A 73 3.04 -7.89 8.03
N PHE A 74 2.08 -7.00 7.82
CA PHE A 74 2.26 -5.86 6.90
C PHE A 74 3.34 -4.89 7.39
N TRP A 75 3.40 -4.62 8.69
CA TRP A 75 4.27 -3.58 9.25
C TRP A 75 5.62 -4.12 9.69
N ASN A 76 5.65 -5.28 10.34
CA ASN A 76 6.88 -5.89 10.84
C ASN A 76 7.71 -6.51 9.72
N ASN A 77 7.06 -6.95 8.64
CA ASN A 77 7.72 -7.49 7.45
C ASN A 77 7.42 -6.62 6.21
N PHE A 78 7.48 -5.29 6.33
CA PHE A 78 7.18 -4.38 5.22
C PHE A 78 8.06 -4.68 3.99
N PRO A 79 7.52 -4.64 2.76
CA PRO A 79 8.27 -5.03 1.56
C PRO A 79 9.36 -4.00 1.25
N SER A 80 10.55 -4.51 0.91
CA SER A 80 11.67 -3.64 0.55
C SER A 80 11.39 -2.93 -0.78
N LYS A 81 12.05 -1.79 -1.03
CA LYS A 81 11.96 -1.09 -2.32
C LYS A 81 12.29 -2.01 -3.51
N LYS A 82 13.31 -2.85 -3.37
CA LYS A 82 13.70 -3.85 -4.38
C LYS A 82 12.59 -4.85 -4.67
N GLU A 83 11.87 -5.27 -3.64
CA GLU A 83 10.75 -6.21 -3.76
C GLU A 83 9.56 -5.56 -4.49
N ILE A 84 9.21 -4.33 -4.09
CA ILE A 84 8.16 -3.53 -4.74
C ILE A 84 8.49 -3.31 -6.22
N GLU A 85 9.71 -2.86 -6.52
CA GLU A 85 10.17 -2.66 -7.90
C GLU A 85 10.17 -3.96 -8.72
N GLY A 86 10.57 -5.08 -8.09
CA GLY A 86 10.56 -6.40 -8.71
C GLY A 86 9.16 -6.85 -9.11
N TYR A 87 8.18 -6.65 -8.23
CA TYR A 87 6.77 -6.90 -8.55
C TYR A 87 6.29 -5.99 -9.69
N MET A 88 6.55 -4.69 -9.63
CA MET A 88 6.08 -3.75 -10.67
C MET A 88 6.69 -4.04 -12.04
N LYS A 89 7.95 -4.49 -12.12
CA LYS A 89 8.57 -4.96 -13.37
C LYS A 89 7.86 -6.19 -13.91
N THR A 90 7.59 -7.18 -13.05
CA THR A 90 6.87 -8.40 -13.41
C THR A 90 5.47 -8.08 -13.94
N LYS A 91 4.74 -7.17 -13.26
CA LYS A 91 3.40 -6.74 -13.68
C LYS A 91 3.39 -6.08 -15.06
N HIS A 92 4.45 -5.35 -15.42
CA HIS A 92 4.58 -4.73 -16.74
C HIS A 92 5.19 -5.65 -17.81
N GLY A 93 5.32 -6.96 -17.53
CA GLY A 93 5.91 -7.90 -18.49
C GLY A 93 7.41 -7.74 -18.69
N ILE A 94 8.10 -7.00 -17.81
CA ILE A 94 9.55 -6.86 -17.81
C ILE A 94 10.10 -8.05 -17.01
N VAL A 95 10.13 -9.20 -17.66
CA VAL A 95 10.80 -10.41 -17.18
C VAL A 95 12.20 -10.43 -17.81
N ARG A 96 13.22 -10.71 -17.01
CA ARG A 96 14.63 -10.73 -17.46
C ARG A 96 14.84 -11.54 -18.74
#